data_AF-A0A9P9MMA5-F1
#
_entry.id   AF-A0A9P9MMA5-F1
#
_cell.length_a   1.000
_cell.length_b   1.000
_cell.length_c   1.000
_cell.angle_alpha   90.00
_cell.angle_beta   90.00
_cell.angle_gamma   90.00
#
_symmetry.space_group_name_H-M   'P 1'
#
loop_
_entity.id
_entity.type
_entity.pdbx_description
1 polymer ?
#
loop_
_entity_poly.entity_id
_entity_poly.type
_entity_poly.pdbx_seq_one_letter_code
_entity_poly.pdbx_strand_id
1 'polypeptide(L)'
;MVCHRDGGDSVKYITVSFCPFLGFFDHSSNPIIYSTSRLNISRTSTYYSIDHHRNIFVMFKNTNLLALALSLLSASAFAAPAPAPAPQAGTGVNDPAYSWSVTQWSAGCARHGCYYIFNISAPAYNDIPAFSAYCSGTGEGAPFQACEVNDDLPGNRGVAAHLLEAEVGAHIEVSFQWTDLEQSGTYYNYTGNATSFYNQSSAPYQNFTITPSSAFGVA
;
A
#
# COMPACT_ATOMS: atom_id res chain seq x y z
N MET A 1 28.86 1.66 38.93
CA MET A 1 29.59 2.43 37.89
C MET A 1 29.16 3.89 38.03
N VAL A 2 30.12 4.81 38.14
CA VAL A 2 29.93 6.22 38.50
C VAL A 2 29.27 6.99 37.34
N CYS A 3 28.26 7.81 37.63
CA CYS A 3 27.65 8.71 36.65
C CYS A 3 28.29 10.10 36.75
N HIS A 4 28.98 10.51 35.70
CA HIS A 4 29.39 11.90 35.47
C HIS A 4 28.26 12.65 34.77
N ARG A 5 28.11 13.93 35.10
CA ARG A 5 27.08 14.84 34.58
C ARG A 5 27.80 15.98 33.88
N ASP A 6 27.90 15.90 32.55
CA ASP A 6 28.31 17.03 31.73
C ASP A 6 27.10 17.61 31.00
N GLY A 7 26.89 18.90 31.24
CA GLY A 7 25.94 19.74 30.52
C GLY A 7 26.58 20.28 29.24
N GLY A 8 25.77 20.37 28.19
CA GLY A 8 26.14 20.95 26.91
C GLY A 8 25.03 20.72 25.90
N ASP A 9 24.33 21.81 25.57
CA ASP A 9 23.23 21.84 24.60
C ASP A 9 23.65 21.31 23.24
N SER A 10 22.97 20.26 22.77
CA SER A 10 22.81 19.89 21.36
C SER A 10 21.76 18.77 21.25
N VAL A 11 20.89 18.90 20.26
CA VAL A 11 19.69 18.10 19.98
C VAL A 11 19.93 16.59 20.13
N LYS A 12 19.20 15.94 21.04
CA LYS A 12 19.22 14.47 21.21
C LYS A 12 18.08 13.84 20.42
N TYR A 13 18.42 13.09 19.38
CA TYR A 13 17.54 12.06 18.83
C TYR A 13 17.36 10.97 19.90
N ILE A 14 16.12 10.73 20.32
CA ILE A 14 15.78 9.63 21.23
C ILE A 14 15.52 8.40 20.36
N THR A 15 16.49 7.49 20.29
CA THR A 15 16.28 6.13 19.80
C THR A 15 15.64 5.31 20.92
N VAL A 16 14.39 4.90 20.73
CA VAL A 16 13.70 3.98 21.66
C VAL A 16 13.97 2.56 21.20
N SER A 17 14.84 1.86 21.92
CA SER A 17 15.11 0.43 21.71
C SER A 17 14.10 -0.39 22.51
N PHE A 18 13.29 -1.21 21.83
CA PHE A 18 12.38 -2.16 22.46
C PHE A 18 13.10 -3.49 22.70
N CYS A 19 13.29 -3.87 23.96
CA CYS A 19 13.59 -5.25 24.36
C CYS A 19 12.27 -5.99 24.63
N PRO A 20 12.01 -7.17 24.04
CA PRO A 20 10.89 -8.01 24.44
C PRO A 20 11.32 -8.82 25.67
N PHE A 21 10.65 -8.64 26.81
CA PHE A 21 10.76 -9.54 27.95
C PHE A 21 9.43 -10.27 28.18
N LEU A 22 9.59 -11.58 28.34
CA LEU A 22 8.62 -12.65 28.54
C LEU A 22 7.55 -12.31 29.60
N GLY A 23 6.28 -12.54 29.27
CA GLY A 23 5.16 -12.43 30.18
C GLY A 23 4.85 -13.73 30.91
N PHE A 24 4.78 -13.67 32.24
CA PHE A 24 4.13 -14.63 33.13
C PHE A 24 3.42 -13.85 34.26
N PHE A 25 2.24 -14.36 34.65
CA PHE A 25 1.39 -14.04 35.81
C PHE A 25 0.44 -12.82 35.80
N ASP A 26 -0.83 -13.15 35.52
CA ASP A 26 -2.03 -13.16 36.39
C ASP A 26 -2.49 -11.96 37.27
N HIS A 27 -3.82 -11.85 37.25
CA HIS A 27 -4.86 -11.09 37.96
C HIS A 27 -4.58 -9.95 38.95
N SER A 28 -5.47 -8.96 38.80
CA SER A 28 -6.01 -8.07 39.84
C SER A 28 -5.16 -6.87 40.25
N SER A 29 -5.48 -5.71 39.67
CA SER A 29 -5.89 -4.47 40.37
C SER A 29 -5.86 -3.27 39.40
N ASN A 30 -6.93 -2.47 39.37
CA ASN A 30 -7.03 -1.20 38.64
C ASN A 30 -5.87 -0.24 38.98
N PRO A 31 -5.22 0.40 37.99
CA PRO A 31 -4.45 1.61 38.24
C PRO A 31 -5.20 2.87 37.77
N ILE A 32 -5.44 3.77 38.73
CA ILE A 32 -5.68 5.19 38.46
C ILE A 32 -4.31 5.81 38.15
N ILE A 33 -4.12 6.34 36.93
CA ILE A 33 -2.92 7.08 36.55
C ILE A 33 -3.27 8.57 36.48
N TYR A 34 -2.73 9.35 37.41
CA TYR A 34 -2.57 10.80 37.26
C TYR A 34 -1.33 11.05 36.40
N SER A 35 -1.52 11.69 35.24
CA SER A 35 -0.42 12.21 34.43
C SER A 35 -0.70 13.68 34.11
N THR A 36 0.03 14.58 34.77
CA THR A 36 0.10 15.99 34.42
C THR A 36 1.27 16.23 33.49
N SER A 37 1.01 16.19 32.18
CA SER A 37 1.91 16.71 31.16
C SER A 37 1.09 17.57 30.20
N ARG A 38 1.16 18.89 30.39
CA ARG A 38 0.59 19.86 29.44
C ARG A 38 1.45 19.86 28.19
N LEU A 39 0.95 19.28 27.10
CA LEU A 39 1.41 19.59 25.75
C LEU A 39 0.53 20.71 25.19
N ASN A 40 1.12 21.87 24.97
CA ASN A 40 0.50 23.00 24.29
C ASN A 40 0.50 22.70 22.78
N ILE A 41 -0.64 22.31 22.22
CA ILE A 41 -0.85 22.27 20.77
C ILE A 41 -1.89 23.34 20.43
N SER A 42 -1.42 24.43 19.85
CA SER A 42 -2.24 25.48 19.25
C SER A 42 -2.95 24.91 18.03
N ARG A 43 -4.24 24.57 18.14
CA ARG A 43 -5.12 24.35 16.99
C ARG A 43 -5.85 25.66 16.66
N THR A 44 -5.51 26.28 15.55
CA THR A 44 -6.35 27.24 14.84
C THR A 44 -7.52 26.48 14.23
N SER A 45 -8.67 26.52 14.90
CA SER A 45 -9.96 26.04 14.38
C SER A 45 -10.75 27.26 13.93
N THR A 46 -10.86 27.47 12.63
CA THR A 46 -11.69 28.56 12.07
C THR A 46 -13.11 28.04 11.90
N TYR A 47 -13.99 28.49 12.81
CA TYR A 47 -15.42 28.27 12.81
C TYR A 47 -16.05 29.29 11.85
N TYR A 48 -16.80 28.86 10.84
CA TYR A 48 -17.67 29.77 10.08
C TYR A 48 -19.08 29.75 10.66
N SER A 49 -19.44 30.84 11.34
CA SER A 49 -20.78 31.14 11.82
C SER A 49 -21.56 31.85 10.72
N ILE A 50 -22.77 31.38 10.44
CA ILE A 50 -23.74 32.04 9.56
C ILE A 50 -24.41 33.14 10.38
N ASP A 51 -24.25 34.40 9.95
CA ASP A 51 -24.93 35.53 10.59
C ASP A 51 -25.86 36.23 9.61
N HIS A 52 -27.05 36.55 10.12
CA HIS A 52 -28.25 36.91 9.36
C HIS A 52 -28.65 38.34 9.77
N HIS A 53 -28.90 39.18 8.76
CA HIS A 53 -29.53 40.50 8.83
C HIS A 53 -28.76 41.68 9.48
N ARG A 54 -28.48 42.74 8.71
CA ARG A 54 -29.32 43.96 8.56
C ARG A 54 -28.56 45.11 7.86
N ASN A 55 -29.23 45.68 6.86
CA ASN A 55 -29.25 47.09 6.44
C ASN A 55 -27.96 47.93 6.48
N ILE A 56 -27.38 48.17 5.29
CA ILE A 56 -26.89 49.51 4.94
C ILE A 56 -27.38 49.86 3.54
N PHE A 57 -28.27 50.84 3.49
CA PHE A 57 -28.64 51.60 2.30
C PHE A 57 -27.43 52.45 1.90
N VAL A 58 -26.82 52.20 0.74
CA VAL A 58 -26.08 53.24 0.01
C VAL A 58 -26.58 53.29 -1.42
N MET A 59 -27.32 54.35 -1.71
CA MET A 59 -27.68 54.79 -3.05
C MET A 59 -26.43 55.36 -3.75
N PHE A 60 -25.99 54.75 -4.85
CA PHE A 60 -25.11 55.42 -5.80
C PHE A 60 -25.80 55.57 -7.16
N LYS A 61 -25.82 56.83 -7.63
CA LYS A 61 -26.46 57.31 -8.84
C LYS A 61 -25.73 56.85 -10.11
N ASN A 62 -26.56 56.32 -11.00
CA ASN A 62 -26.63 56.36 -12.46
C ASN A 62 -25.57 57.10 -13.33
N THR A 63 -25.39 56.51 -14.53
CA THR A 63 -24.87 57.00 -15.83
C THR A 63 -23.35 57.13 -16.07
N ASN A 64 -22.80 56.26 -16.92
CA ASN A 64 -22.43 56.58 -18.32
C ASN A 64 -21.88 55.39 -19.12
N LEU A 65 -21.92 55.56 -20.44
CA LEU A 65 -21.76 54.61 -21.54
C LEU A 65 -20.36 53.99 -21.72
N LEU A 66 -20.36 52.79 -22.33
CA LEU A 66 -19.34 52.24 -23.25
C LEU A 66 -17.89 52.10 -22.74
N ALA A 67 -17.55 50.88 -22.32
CA ALA A 67 -16.27 50.27 -22.66
C ALA A 67 -16.43 48.75 -22.78
N LEU A 68 -16.40 48.27 -24.03
CA LEU A 68 -16.10 46.89 -24.38
C LEU A 68 -14.68 46.56 -23.89
N ALA A 69 -14.51 45.51 -23.10
CA ALA A 69 -13.27 44.75 -23.05
C ALA A 69 -13.59 43.31 -22.68
N LEU A 70 -13.58 42.45 -23.71
CA LEU A 70 -13.52 41.00 -23.64
C LEU A 70 -12.32 40.58 -22.77
N SER A 71 -12.58 39.82 -21.72
CA SER A 71 -11.59 38.93 -21.11
C SER A 71 -12.20 37.55 -20.89
N LEU A 72 -12.50 36.88 -22.00
CA LEU A 72 -12.66 35.42 -22.02
C LEU A 72 -11.27 34.83 -21.78
N LEU A 73 -10.95 34.52 -20.53
CA LEU A 73 -9.80 33.68 -20.21
C LEU A 73 -10.18 32.24 -20.58
N SER A 74 -10.00 31.91 -21.86
CA SER A 74 -10.07 30.53 -22.36
C SER A 74 -9.00 29.71 -21.66
N ALA A 75 -9.39 28.95 -20.64
CA ALA A 75 -8.58 27.88 -20.08
C ALA A 75 -8.39 26.82 -21.18
N SER A 76 -7.25 26.88 -21.87
CA SER A 76 -6.78 25.79 -22.71
C SER A 76 -6.47 24.61 -21.80
N ALA A 77 -7.44 23.71 -21.63
CA ALA A 77 -7.17 22.39 -21.12
C ALA A 77 -6.22 21.72 -22.12
N PHE A 78 -4.93 21.67 -21.78
CA PHE A 78 -4.00 20.75 -22.42
C PHE A 78 -4.53 19.35 -22.10
N ALA A 79 -5.24 18.75 -23.06
CA ALA A 79 -5.45 17.32 -23.07
C ALA A 79 -4.05 16.70 -23.17
N ALA A 80 -3.49 16.30 -22.01
CA ALA A 80 -2.30 15.49 -22.00
C ALA A 80 -2.59 14.26 -22.86
N PRO A 81 -1.70 13.89 -23.81
CA PRO A 81 -1.88 12.65 -24.54
C PRO A 81 -2.01 11.53 -23.51
N ALA A 82 -3.11 10.77 -23.62
CA ALA A 82 -3.26 9.57 -22.82
C ALA A 82 -2.04 8.68 -23.09
N PRO A 83 -1.38 8.13 -22.06
CA PRO A 83 -0.28 7.20 -22.26
C PRO A 83 -0.75 6.11 -23.23
N ALA A 84 0.03 5.90 -24.30
CA ALA A 84 -0.27 4.82 -25.23
C ALA A 84 -0.13 3.49 -24.46
N PRO A 85 -0.95 2.47 -24.76
CA PRO A 85 -0.71 1.14 -24.24
C PRO A 85 0.72 0.71 -24.58
N ALA A 86 1.48 0.26 -23.58
CA ALA A 86 2.79 -0.32 -23.84
C ALA A 86 2.67 -1.49 -24.81
N PRO A 87 3.71 -1.78 -25.60
CA PRO A 87 3.90 -3.13 -26.13
C PRO A 87 3.77 -4.12 -24.95
N GLN A 88 2.82 -5.05 -25.02
CA GLN A 88 2.70 -6.11 -24.03
C GLN A 88 4.01 -6.91 -24.02
N ALA A 89 4.77 -6.79 -22.93
CA ALA A 89 5.95 -7.63 -22.69
C ALA A 89 5.57 -9.10 -22.91
N GLY A 90 6.46 -9.88 -23.56
CA GLY A 90 6.21 -11.22 -24.10
C GLY A 90 5.29 -12.05 -23.21
N THR A 91 4.10 -12.36 -23.72
CA THR A 91 2.85 -12.16 -22.99
C THR A 91 2.77 -12.79 -21.61
N GLY A 92 3.42 -13.94 -21.34
CA GLY A 92 3.52 -14.65 -20.05
C GLY A 92 2.18 -15.06 -19.40
N VAL A 93 1.11 -14.43 -19.83
CA VAL A 93 -0.28 -14.57 -19.46
C VAL A 93 -0.80 -15.82 -20.13
N ASN A 94 -1.42 -16.68 -19.32
CA ASN A 94 -1.95 -17.98 -19.71
C ASN A 94 -0.90 -18.90 -20.36
N ASP A 95 0.38 -18.63 -20.13
CA ASP A 95 1.48 -19.44 -20.63
C ASP A 95 1.98 -20.40 -19.54
N PRO A 96 1.73 -21.71 -19.66
CA PRO A 96 2.19 -22.68 -18.66
C PRO A 96 3.72 -22.78 -18.56
N ALA A 97 4.48 -22.28 -19.55
CA ALA A 97 5.94 -22.19 -19.45
C ALA A 97 6.39 -21.05 -18.52
N TYR A 98 5.51 -20.08 -18.22
CA TYR A 98 5.75 -19.00 -17.28
C TYR A 98 4.83 -19.12 -16.07
N SER A 99 5.20 -20.02 -15.16
CA SER A 99 4.49 -20.25 -13.90
C SER A 99 5.30 -19.77 -12.70
N TRP A 100 4.62 -19.21 -11.71
CA TRP A 100 5.20 -18.83 -10.43
C TRP A 100 5.08 -20.01 -9.45
N SER A 101 6.19 -20.37 -8.81
CA SER A 101 6.24 -21.44 -7.83
C SER A 101 5.89 -20.88 -6.45
N VAL A 102 4.79 -21.37 -5.87
CA VAL A 102 4.40 -21.09 -4.49
C VAL A 102 4.85 -22.23 -3.61
N THR A 103 5.59 -21.92 -2.56
CA THR A 103 6.12 -22.90 -1.60
C THR A 103 5.86 -22.49 -0.17
N GLN A 104 5.86 -23.48 0.73
CA GLN A 104 5.59 -23.27 2.15
C GLN A 104 4.24 -22.59 2.41
N TRP A 105 3.23 -22.91 1.59
CA TRP A 105 1.89 -22.36 1.74
C TRP A 105 1.28 -22.76 3.09
N SER A 106 0.87 -21.73 3.83
CA SER A 106 0.12 -21.83 5.08
C SER A 106 -0.99 -20.79 5.08
N ALA A 107 -2.24 -21.25 5.15
CA ALA A 107 -3.37 -20.36 5.31
C ALA A 107 -4.34 -20.90 6.34
N GLY A 108 -5.03 -19.98 7.02
CA GLY A 108 -6.06 -20.35 7.96
C GLY A 108 -7.01 -19.24 8.34
N CYS A 109 -8.21 -19.62 8.76
CA CYS A 109 -9.20 -18.75 9.36
C CYS A 109 -9.44 -19.14 10.82
N ALA A 110 -9.26 -18.18 11.72
CA ALA A 110 -9.58 -18.32 13.14
C ALA A 110 -10.57 -17.23 13.56
N ARG A 111 -10.90 -17.17 14.86
CA ARG A 111 -11.85 -16.17 15.40
C ARG A 111 -11.46 -14.71 15.11
N HIS A 112 -10.20 -14.44 14.76
CA HIS A 112 -9.68 -13.11 14.49
C HIS A 112 -9.47 -12.81 12.99
N GLY A 113 -10.01 -13.66 12.12
CA GLY A 113 -9.91 -13.52 10.67
C GLY A 113 -9.02 -14.57 10.02
N CYS A 114 -8.87 -14.42 8.71
CA CYS A 114 -8.06 -15.30 7.88
C CYS A 114 -6.65 -14.75 7.69
N TYR A 115 -5.69 -15.62 7.43
CA TYR A 115 -4.30 -15.28 7.14
C TYR A 115 -3.75 -16.16 6.04
N TYR A 116 -2.68 -15.68 5.42
CA TYR A 116 -1.85 -16.45 4.49
C TYR A 116 -0.38 -16.15 4.73
N ILE A 117 0.46 -17.15 4.48
CA ILE A 117 1.92 -17.08 4.52
C ILE A 117 2.47 -18.02 3.45
N PHE A 118 3.38 -17.55 2.59
CA PHE A 118 4.06 -18.39 1.60
C PHE A 118 5.31 -17.70 1.03
N ASN A 119 6.17 -18.48 0.37
CA ASN A 119 7.17 -17.94 -0.54
C ASN A 119 6.70 -18.11 -1.99
N ILE A 120 7.06 -17.16 -2.84
CA ILE A 120 6.81 -17.23 -4.27
C ILE A 120 8.05 -16.85 -5.07
N SER A 121 8.30 -17.57 -6.15
CA SER A 121 9.38 -17.23 -7.08
C SER A 121 9.01 -17.56 -8.52
N ALA A 122 9.62 -16.85 -9.46
CA ALA A 122 9.53 -17.14 -10.87
C ALA A 122 10.88 -16.95 -11.55
N PRO A 123 11.25 -17.81 -12.52
CA PRO A 123 12.41 -17.57 -13.36
C PRO A 123 12.16 -16.36 -14.29
N ALA A 124 13.24 -15.83 -14.87
CA ALA A 124 13.12 -14.86 -15.96
C ALA A 124 12.50 -15.54 -17.18
N TYR A 125 11.69 -14.80 -17.94
CA TYR A 125 10.97 -15.33 -19.08
C TYR A 125 10.82 -14.27 -20.17
N ASN A 126 11.51 -14.45 -21.30
CA ASN A 126 11.64 -13.42 -22.34
C ASN A 126 12.13 -12.10 -21.70
N ASP A 127 11.34 -11.02 -21.82
CA ASP A 127 11.62 -9.70 -21.24
C ASP A 127 11.09 -9.52 -19.81
N ILE A 128 10.50 -10.58 -19.23
CA ILE A 128 9.99 -10.56 -17.86
C ILE A 128 11.13 -10.95 -16.89
N PRO A 129 11.48 -10.10 -15.92
CA PRO A 129 12.54 -10.42 -14.98
C PRO A 129 12.13 -11.52 -13.99
N ALA A 130 13.13 -12.25 -13.50
CA ALA A 130 12.95 -13.17 -12.38
C ALA A 130 12.56 -12.41 -11.11
N PHE A 131 11.90 -13.10 -10.18
CA PHE A 131 11.66 -12.57 -8.83
C PHE A 131 11.59 -13.67 -7.78
N SER A 132 11.82 -13.28 -6.52
CA SER A 132 11.57 -14.11 -5.33
C SER A 132 11.04 -13.23 -4.19
N ALA A 133 9.99 -13.66 -3.52
CA ALA A 133 9.37 -12.90 -2.44
C ALA A 133 8.75 -13.79 -1.35
N TYR A 134 8.73 -13.27 -0.13
CA TYR A 134 7.97 -13.80 1.00
C TYR A 134 6.70 -12.97 1.21
N CYS A 135 5.55 -13.63 1.15
CA CYS A 135 4.23 -13.01 1.24
C CYS A 135 3.54 -13.43 2.54
N SER A 136 3.03 -12.45 3.28
CA SER A 136 2.14 -12.69 4.41
C SER A 136 1.10 -11.58 4.52
N GLY A 137 -0.08 -11.91 5.03
CA GLY A 137 -1.16 -10.96 5.21
C GLY A 137 -2.37 -11.56 5.91
N THR A 138 -3.38 -10.72 6.14
CA THR A 138 -4.60 -11.08 6.86
C THR A 138 -5.85 -10.50 6.19
N GLY A 139 -6.99 -11.14 6.45
CA GLY A 139 -8.30 -10.78 5.90
C GLY A 139 -8.57 -11.41 4.54
N GLU A 140 -9.73 -12.07 4.41
CA GLU A 140 -10.32 -12.35 3.10
C GLU A 140 -10.94 -11.06 2.55
N GLY A 141 -10.79 -10.81 1.25
CA GLY A 141 -11.27 -9.59 0.60
C GLY A 141 -10.48 -8.33 0.96
N ALA A 142 -9.43 -8.44 1.78
CA ALA A 142 -8.55 -7.33 2.09
C ALA A 142 -7.81 -6.86 0.82
N PRO A 143 -7.38 -5.60 0.73
CA PRO A 143 -6.55 -5.13 -0.38
C PRO A 143 -5.22 -5.88 -0.48
N PHE A 144 -4.57 -5.79 -1.64
CA PHE A 144 -3.20 -6.25 -1.83
C PHE A 144 -2.26 -5.73 -0.75
N GLN A 145 -1.50 -6.65 -0.16
CA GLN A 145 -0.42 -6.36 0.77
C GLN A 145 0.92 -6.66 0.10
N ALA A 146 1.86 -5.73 0.24
CA ALA A 146 3.21 -5.89 -0.30
C ALA A 146 3.92 -7.08 0.36
N CYS A 147 4.56 -7.89 -0.47
CA CYS A 147 5.44 -8.97 -0.04
C CYS A 147 6.87 -8.43 0.15
N GLU A 148 7.64 -9.12 0.97
CA GLU A 148 9.08 -8.87 1.12
C GLU A 148 9.79 -9.46 -0.10
N VAL A 149 10.42 -8.63 -0.93
CA VAL A 149 11.20 -9.11 -2.08
C VAL A 149 12.57 -9.55 -1.57
N ASN A 150 12.89 -10.82 -1.80
CA ASN A 150 14.05 -11.51 -1.22
C ASN A 150 15.03 -11.94 -2.33
N ASP A 151 15.15 -11.15 -3.39
CA ASP A 151 16.11 -11.35 -4.47
C ASP A 151 17.18 -10.26 -4.49
N ASP A 152 18.39 -10.60 -4.96
CA ASP A 152 19.52 -9.67 -5.13
C ASP A 152 19.44 -8.89 -6.46
N LEU A 153 18.26 -8.83 -7.07
CA LEU A 153 18.03 -8.21 -8.37
C LEU A 153 17.68 -6.71 -8.20
N PRO A 154 17.67 -5.88 -9.27
CA PRO A 154 17.48 -4.43 -9.14
C PRO A 154 16.20 -3.99 -8.39
N GLY A 155 16.21 -2.93 -7.58
CA GLY A 155 15.08 -2.54 -6.71
C GLY A 155 13.83 -1.96 -7.40
N ASN A 156 13.64 -2.21 -8.71
CA ASN A 156 12.55 -1.72 -9.55
C ASN A 156 11.38 -2.70 -9.66
N ARG A 157 11.30 -3.68 -8.76
CA ARG A 157 10.28 -4.75 -8.74
C ARG A 157 9.49 -4.72 -7.44
N GLY A 158 8.26 -5.20 -7.50
CA GLY A 158 7.41 -5.40 -6.34
C GLY A 158 6.51 -6.61 -6.52
N VAL A 159 6.28 -7.34 -5.43
CA VAL A 159 5.29 -8.42 -5.36
C VAL A 159 4.27 -8.03 -4.30
N ALA A 160 3.00 -8.26 -4.57
CA ALA A 160 1.93 -8.10 -3.59
C ALA A 160 0.97 -9.28 -3.69
N ALA A 161 0.31 -9.60 -2.59
CA ALA A 161 -0.67 -10.68 -2.55
C ALA A 161 -1.85 -10.31 -1.65
N HIS A 162 -2.98 -11.00 -1.80
CA HIS A 162 -4.09 -10.99 -0.85
C HIS A 162 -4.96 -12.24 -1.00
N LEU A 163 -5.73 -12.55 0.03
CA LEU A 163 -6.77 -13.57 -0.03
C LEU A 163 -8.05 -12.96 -0.62
N LEU A 164 -8.58 -13.62 -1.64
CA LEU A 164 -9.89 -13.33 -2.19
C LEU A 164 -10.98 -13.92 -1.29
N GLU A 165 -12.14 -13.28 -1.27
CA GLU A 165 -13.34 -13.88 -0.66
C GLU A 165 -13.78 -15.08 -1.49
N ALA A 166 -13.99 -16.22 -0.83
CA ALA A 166 -14.44 -17.43 -1.49
C ALA A 166 -15.32 -18.29 -0.58
N GLU A 167 -16.30 -18.98 -1.16
CA GLU A 167 -17.17 -19.89 -0.40
C GLU A 167 -16.42 -21.13 0.10
N VAL A 168 -15.42 -21.60 -0.66
CA VAL A 168 -14.68 -22.83 -0.37
C VAL A 168 -13.21 -22.67 -0.75
N GLY A 169 -12.34 -23.05 0.18
CA GLY A 169 -10.88 -23.04 -0.02
C GLY A 169 -10.27 -21.66 0.22
N ALA A 170 -8.95 -21.60 0.11
CA ALA A 170 -8.18 -20.38 0.25
C ALA A 170 -7.77 -19.91 -1.16
N HIS A 171 -8.36 -18.80 -1.61
CA HIS A 171 -8.12 -18.25 -2.95
C HIS A 171 -7.12 -17.12 -2.83
N ILE A 172 -5.93 -17.32 -3.39
CA ILE A 172 -4.88 -16.31 -3.36
C ILE A 172 -4.79 -15.64 -4.72
N GLU A 173 -4.64 -14.32 -4.72
CA GLU A 173 -4.24 -13.55 -5.89
C GLU A 173 -2.92 -12.85 -5.60
N VAL A 174 -2.03 -12.89 -6.59
CA VAL A 174 -0.68 -12.33 -6.52
C VAL A 174 -0.48 -11.40 -7.71
N SER A 175 0.10 -10.24 -7.43
CA SER A 175 0.48 -9.22 -8.39
C SER A 175 2.00 -9.07 -8.38
N PHE A 176 2.63 -9.20 -9.54
CA PHE A 176 4.04 -8.91 -9.76
C PHE A 176 4.17 -7.68 -10.66
N GLN A 177 4.92 -6.68 -10.20
CA GLN A 177 5.15 -5.44 -10.94
C GLN A 177 6.64 -5.14 -11.12
N TRP A 178 6.99 -4.50 -12.22
CA TRP A 178 8.32 -3.95 -12.45
C TRP A 178 8.31 -2.75 -13.39
N THR A 179 9.35 -1.92 -13.31
CA THR A 179 9.55 -0.81 -14.26
C THR A 179 10.73 -1.11 -15.18
N ASP A 180 10.68 -0.65 -16.42
CA ASP A 180 11.88 -0.69 -17.28
C ASP A 180 12.87 0.38 -16.79
N LEU A 181 14.15 0.01 -16.63
CA LEU A 181 15.20 0.93 -16.23
C LEU A 181 15.76 1.73 -17.42
N GLU A 182 15.62 1.20 -18.63
CA GLU A 182 16.08 1.85 -19.86
C GLU A 182 15.01 2.79 -20.43
N GLN A 183 13.74 2.49 -20.17
CA GLN A 183 12.60 3.29 -20.63
C GLN A 183 11.81 3.89 -19.46
N SER A 184 12.16 5.13 -19.08
CA SER A 184 11.46 5.90 -18.05
C SER A 184 9.96 6.01 -18.34
N GLY A 185 9.13 5.84 -17.31
CA GLY A 185 7.67 5.86 -17.42
C GLY A 185 7.05 4.51 -17.80
N THR A 186 7.88 3.51 -18.10
CA THR A 186 7.39 2.17 -18.44
C THR A 186 7.20 1.34 -17.18
N TYR A 187 6.02 0.76 -17.01
CA TYR A 187 5.77 -0.23 -15.97
C TYR A 187 4.90 -1.36 -16.48
N TYR A 188 5.12 -2.54 -15.90
CA TYR A 188 4.38 -3.75 -16.16
C TYR A 188 3.82 -4.31 -14.85
N ASN A 189 2.63 -4.90 -14.93
CA ASN A 189 1.98 -5.58 -13.83
C ASN A 189 1.33 -6.87 -14.34
N TYR A 190 1.66 -7.99 -13.70
CA TYR A 190 1.10 -9.31 -13.98
C TYR A 190 0.33 -9.77 -12.77
N THR A 191 -0.86 -10.32 -12.99
CA THR A 191 -1.71 -10.83 -11.92
C THR A 191 -2.05 -12.29 -12.21
N GLY A 192 -1.90 -13.14 -11.20
CA GLY A 192 -2.24 -14.54 -11.24
C GLY A 192 -2.93 -14.95 -9.95
N ASN A 193 -3.80 -15.95 -10.04
CA ASN A 193 -4.49 -16.49 -8.88
C ASN A 193 -4.40 -18.01 -8.85
N ALA A 194 -4.66 -18.57 -7.67
CA ALA A 194 -4.82 -20.01 -7.48
C ALA A 194 -5.74 -20.28 -6.29
N THR A 195 -6.38 -21.44 -6.34
CA THR A 195 -7.14 -21.98 -5.21
C THR A 195 -6.35 -23.08 -4.53
N SER A 196 -6.15 -22.94 -3.23
CA SER A 196 -5.60 -23.95 -2.34
C SER A 196 -6.59 -24.24 -1.20
N PHE A 197 -6.19 -25.02 -0.22
CA PHE A 197 -6.98 -25.26 0.99
C PHE A 197 -6.35 -24.59 2.21
N TYR A 198 -7.19 -24.33 3.21
CA TYR A 198 -6.77 -23.91 4.55
C TYR A 198 -6.12 -25.09 5.28
N ASN A 199 -4.86 -24.96 5.67
CA ASN A 199 -4.05 -26.03 6.27
C ASN A 199 -3.56 -25.70 7.69
N GLN A 200 -4.14 -24.68 8.34
CA GLN A 200 -3.83 -24.27 9.72
C GLN A 200 -3.88 -25.40 10.78
N SER A 201 -4.59 -26.50 10.50
CA SER A 201 -4.82 -27.61 11.43
C SER A 201 -4.16 -28.92 10.98
N SER A 202 -3.34 -28.89 9.92
CA SER A 202 -2.72 -30.09 9.38
C SER A 202 -1.43 -29.76 8.61
N ALA A 203 -0.31 -30.30 9.08
CA ALA A 203 0.88 -30.48 8.25
C ALA A 203 0.56 -31.50 7.13
N PRO A 204 1.20 -31.42 5.95
CA PRO A 204 2.34 -30.57 5.59
C PRO A 204 1.98 -29.21 4.98
N TYR A 205 2.99 -28.33 4.84
CA TYR A 205 2.88 -27.16 3.99
C TYR A 205 2.69 -27.58 2.53
N GLN A 206 1.91 -26.79 1.80
CA GLN A 206 1.60 -27.08 0.41
C GLN A 206 2.51 -26.30 -0.53
N ASN A 207 2.71 -26.87 -1.71
CA ASN A 207 3.36 -26.22 -2.84
C ASN A 207 2.42 -26.32 -4.04
N PHE A 208 2.34 -25.26 -4.83
CA PHE A 208 1.55 -25.22 -6.07
C PHE A 208 2.13 -24.17 -7.00
N THR A 209 1.58 -24.06 -8.21
CA THR A 209 1.98 -23.05 -9.18
C THR A 209 0.83 -22.09 -9.47
N ILE A 210 1.19 -20.85 -9.79
CA ILE A 210 0.27 -19.82 -10.30
C ILE A 210 0.69 -19.53 -11.73
N THR A 211 -0.25 -19.55 -12.67
CA THR A 211 -0.01 -19.02 -14.02
C THR A 211 -0.64 -17.63 -14.09
N PRO A 212 0.09 -16.59 -14.52
CA PRO A 212 -0.48 -15.25 -14.67
C PRO A 212 -1.68 -15.28 -15.61
N SER A 213 -2.77 -14.63 -15.23
CA SER A 213 -4.03 -14.63 -15.99
C SER A 213 -4.30 -13.29 -16.69
N SER A 214 -3.69 -12.22 -16.21
CA SER A 214 -3.77 -10.89 -16.80
C SER A 214 -2.44 -10.16 -16.69
N ALA A 215 -2.19 -9.28 -17.64
CA ALA A 215 -1.08 -8.34 -17.59
C ALA A 215 -1.53 -6.97 -18.09
N PHE A 216 -0.93 -5.93 -17.53
CA PHE A 216 -1.11 -4.55 -17.92
C PHE A 216 0.26 -3.87 -17.99
N GLY A 217 0.44 -2.96 -18.95
CA GLY A 217 1.64 -2.16 -19.06
C GLY A 217 1.41 -0.78 -19.68
N VAL A 218 2.20 0.19 -19.24
CA VAL A 218 2.30 1.55 -19.80
C VAL A 218 3.73 1.76 -20.25
N ALA A 219 3.94 2.42 -21.40
CA ALA A 219 5.26 2.72 -21.98
C ALA A 219 5.29 4.08 -22.66
#